data_AF-K1YH82-F1
#
_entry.id   AF-K1YH82-F1
#
_cell.length_a   1.000
_cell.length_b   1.000
_cell.length_c   1.000
_cell.angle_alpha   90.00
_cell.angle_beta   90.00
_cell.angle_gamma   90.00
#
_symmetry.space_group_name_H-M   'P 1'
#
loop_
_entity.id
_entity.type
_entity.pdbx_description
1 polymer ?
#
loop_
_entity_poly.entity_id
_entity_poly.type
_entity_poly.pdbx_seq_one_letter_code
_entity_poly.pdbx_strand_id
1 'polypeptide(L)'
;MKKIALLWIFSVIFFAGCAQQTPPQNLDTFAQCLTTKWVTMYGSVTCSHCLNQKETFGKSFQYITYVECTKEPERCSALKWVPTWEMPGAIYLEGEQTLSALAKASDCPLE
;
A
#
# COMPACT_ATOMS: atom_id res chain seq x y z
N MET A 1 -15.13 -26.60 -60.38
CA MET A 1 -14.07 -27.62 -60.14
C MET A 1 -12.74 -26.88 -60.32
N LYS A 2 -11.87 -26.63 -59.35
CA LYS A 2 -11.31 -27.45 -58.26
C LYS A 2 -10.94 -26.56 -57.05
N LYS A 3 -10.87 -27.22 -55.90
CA LYS A 3 -10.62 -26.75 -54.53
C LYS A 3 -9.13 -26.39 -54.30
N ILE A 4 -8.85 -25.38 -53.47
CA ILE A 4 -7.74 -25.21 -52.50
C ILE A 4 -8.16 -23.95 -51.69
N ALA A 5 -8.75 -23.97 -50.49
CA ALA A 5 -8.40 -24.56 -49.20
C ALA A 5 -7.12 -24.01 -48.55
N LEU A 6 -7.36 -23.01 -47.67
CA LEU A 6 -6.67 -22.72 -46.41
C LEU A 6 -5.30 -22.01 -46.42
N LEU A 7 -5.10 -21.29 -45.30
CA LEU A 7 -3.86 -20.75 -44.74
C LEU A 7 -3.49 -19.35 -45.32
N TRP A 8 -3.57 -18.21 -44.64
CA TRP A 8 -3.28 -17.90 -43.24
C TRP A 8 -4.18 -16.73 -42.76
N ILE A 9 -5.27 -17.05 -42.05
CA ILE A 9 -5.89 -16.11 -41.11
C ILE A 9 -5.28 -16.47 -39.76
N PHE A 10 -4.05 -16.03 -39.50
CA PHE A 10 -3.39 -16.27 -38.22
C PHE A 10 -2.79 -14.97 -37.70
N SER A 11 -3.40 -14.51 -36.60
CA SER A 11 -2.78 -13.70 -35.57
C SER A 11 -2.55 -12.22 -35.86
N VAL A 12 -3.64 -11.48 -36.10
CA VAL A 12 -3.79 -10.19 -35.42
C VAL A 12 -4.62 -10.43 -34.16
N ILE A 13 -4.12 -11.27 -33.25
CA ILE A 13 -4.56 -11.24 -31.86
C ILE A 13 -3.87 -10.02 -31.27
N PHE A 14 -4.57 -8.91 -31.43
CA PHE A 14 -4.34 -7.65 -30.76
C PHE A 14 -4.35 -7.99 -29.25
N PHE A 15 -3.17 -8.21 -28.67
CA PHE A 15 -2.98 -8.23 -27.21
C PHE A 15 -3.22 -6.80 -26.72
N ALA A 16 -4.47 -6.33 -26.78
CA ALA A 16 -4.95 -5.26 -25.94
C ALA A 16 -4.96 -5.84 -24.53
N GLY A 17 -3.80 -5.83 -23.88
CA GLY A 17 -3.73 -5.89 -22.45
C GLY A 17 -4.57 -4.73 -21.95
N CYS A 18 -5.78 -5.02 -21.46
CA CYS A 18 -6.51 -4.09 -20.65
C CYS A 18 -5.64 -3.87 -19.41
N ALA A 19 -4.81 -2.83 -19.44
CA ALA A 19 -4.40 -2.17 -18.21
C ALA A 19 -5.70 -1.75 -17.55
N GLN A 20 -6.22 -2.57 -16.62
CA GLN A 20 -7.37 -2.20 -15.82
C GLN A 20 -6.93 -1.00 -15.00
N GLN A 21 -7.34 0.19 -15.45
CA GLN A 21 -7.20 1.42 -14.71
C GLN A 21 -8.19 1.30 -13.55
N THR A 22 -7.78 0.65 -12.45
CA THR A 22 -8.52 0.77 -11.20
C THR A 22 -8.52 2.25 -10.82
N PRO A 23 -9.70 2.88 -10.67
CA PRO A 23 -9.76 4.26 -10.22
C PRO A 23 -8.94 4.40 -8.92
N PRO A 24 -8.27 5.54 -8.70
CA PRO A 24 -7.54 5.77 -7.46
C PRO A 24 -8.48 5.50 -6.28
N GLN A 25 -8.14 4.52 -5.45
CA GLN A 25 -8.95 4.19 -4.28
C GLN A 25 -8.81 5.34 -3.28
N ASN A 26 -9.93 5.97 -2.92
CA ASN A 26 -9.93 6.98 -1.87
C ASN A 26 -9.84 6.26 -0.53
N LEU A 27 -8.73 6.44 0.17
CA LEU A 27 -8.46 5.80 1.46
C LEU A 27 -8.54 6.79 2.62
N ASP A 28 -9.15 7.97 2.43
CA ASP A 28 -9.18 9.04 3.42
C ASP A 28 -9.85 8.57 4.73
N THR A 29 -11.05 7.98 4.65
CA THR A 29 -11.77 7.45 5.81
C THR A 29 -10.95 6.38 6.54
N PHE A 30 -10.30 5.49 5.78
CA PHE A 30 -9.46 4.43 6.33
C PHE A 30 -8.23 5.01 7.05
N ALA A 31 -7.50 5.92 6.40
CA ALA A 31 -6.30 6.55 6.97
C ALA A 31 -6.63 7.40 8.21
N GLN A 32 -7.75 8.14 8.19
CA GLN A 32 -8.24 8.87 9.35
C GLN A 32 -8.65 7.95 10.50
N CYS A 33 -9.27 6.80 10.19
CA CYS A 33 -9.60 5.79 11.20
C CYS A 33 -8.34 5.24 11.88
N LEU A 34 -7.29 4.91 11.11
CA LEU A 34 -6.02 4.45 11.66
C LEU A 34 -5.45 5.45 12.67
N THR A 35 -5.37 6.73 12.29
CA THR A 35 -4.91 7.81 13.17
C THR A 35 -5.80 7.98 14.40
N THR A 36 -7.12 7.92 14.24
CA THR A 36 -8.09 8.02 15.35
C THR A 36 -7.93 6.86 16.34
N LYS A 37 -7.54 5.69 15.84
CA LYS A 37 -7.20 4.50 16.64
C LYS A 37 -5.73 4.48 17.08
N TRP A 38 -5.02 5.60 17.05
CA TRP A 38 -3.63 5.71 17.53
C TRP A 38 -2.63 4.80 16.81
N VAL A 39 -2.95 4.39 15.58
CA VAL A 39 -2.04 3.60 14.75
C VAL A 39 -0.99 4.52 14.15
N THR A 40 0.28 4.26 14.43
CA THR A 40 1.41 5.11 14.01
C THR A 40 2.35 4.34 13.12
N MET A 41 2.70 4.90 11.96
CA MET A 41 3.77 4.38 11.12
C MET A 41 5.09 5.09 11.47
N TYR A 42 6.09 4.31 11.84
CA TYR A 42 7.46 4.76 11.98
C TYR A 42 8.21 4.44 10.69
N GLY A 43 8.89 5.42 10.11
CA GLY A 43 9.61 5.22 8.86
C GLY A 43 10.70 6.23 8.58
N SER A 44 11.24 6.15 7.37
CA SER A 44 12.17 7.13 6.84
C SER A 44 11.84 7.49 5.40
N VAL A 45 12.04 8.75 5.00
CA VAL A 45 11.95 9.19 3.60
C VAL A 45 13.02 8.57 2.68
N THR A 46 14.11 8.03 3.24
CA THR A 46 15.18 7.37 2.47
C THR A 46 15.03 5.85 2.40
N CYS A 47 14.03 5.30 3.08
CA CYS A 47 13.75 3.86 3.14
C CYS A 47 12.79 3.46 2.03
N SER A 48 13.23 2.60 1.10
CA SER A 48 12.42 2.15 -0.06
C SER A 48 11.09 1.52 0.38
N HIS A 49 11.13 0.65 1.39
CA HIS A 49 9.93 0.00 1.92
C HIS A 49 8.94 0.98 2.56
N CYS A 50 9.46 2.04 3.18
CA CYS A 50 8.65 3.09 3.78
C CYS A 50 7.98 3.94 2.69
N LEU A 51 8.68 4.19 1.57
CA LEU A 51 8.12 4.86 0.40
C LEU A 51 7.05 4.02 -0.28
N ASN A 52 7.27 2.71 -0.45
CA ASN A 52 6.27 1.78 -0.97
C ASN A 52 5.00 1.79 -0.10
N GLN A 53 5.15 1.68 1.23
CA GLN A 53 4.02 1.77 2.14
C GLN A 53 3.27 3.09 1.97
N LYS A 54 3.96 4.23 1.88
CA LYS A 54 3.32 5.53 1.62
C LYS A 54 2.55 5.54 0.30
N GLU A 55 3.11 4.96 -0.74
CA GLU A 55 2.50 4.87 -2.07
C GLU A 55 1.20 4.06 -2.05
N THR A 56 1.12 2.98 -1.24
CA THR A 56 -0.14 2.22 -1.08
C THR A 56 -1.33 3.06 -0.60
N PHE A 57 -1.07 4.15 0.12
CA PHE A 57 -2.08 5.10 0.57
C PHE A 57 -2.25 6.30 -0.37
N GLY A 58 -1.33 6.51 -1.31
CA GLY A 58 -1.31 7.67 -2.19
C GLY A 58 -1.47 9.00 -1.43
N LYS A 59 -2.40 9.83 -1.88
CA LYS A 59 -2.69 11.13 -1.24
C LYS A 59 -3.28 10.98 0.17
N SER A 60 -3.97 9.88 0.45
CA SER A 60 -4.59 9.64 1.77
C SER A 60 -3.54 9.42 2.87
N PHE A 61 -2.27 9.18 2.52
CA PHE A 61 -1.20 9.10 3.52
C PHE A 61 -1.07 10.38 4.37
N GLN A 62 -1.52 11.53 3.88
CA GLN A 62 -1.52 12.78 4.63
C GLN A 62 -2.29 12.71 5.96
N TYR A 63 -3.23 11.76 6.09
CA TYR A 63 -4.01 11.56 7.31
C TYR A 63 -3.38 10.55 8.28
N ILE A 64 -2.33 9.83 7.86
CA ILE A 64 -1.64 8.84 8.69
C ILE A 64 -0.73 9.54 9.70
N THR A 65 -0.82 9.12 10.96
CA THR A 65 0.15 9.49 11.99
C THR A 65 1.49 8.84 11.64
N TYR A 66 2.46 9.67 11.30
CA TYR A 66 3.77 9.22 10.82
C TYR A 66 4.90 9.85 11.64
N VAL A 67 5.88 9.04 12.02
CA VAL A 67 7.13 9.47 12.66
C VAL A 67 8.29 9.30 11.70
N GLU A 68 9.00 10.41 11.46
CA GLU A 68 10.18 10.43 10.59
C GLU A 68 11.44 10.15 11.40
N CYS A 69 11.91 8.90 11.39
CA CYS A 69 13.03 8.46 12.21
C CYS A 69 14.35 9.18 11.90
N THR A 70 14.53 9.75 10.70
CA THR A 70 15.72 10.56 10.41
C THR A 70 15.70 11.94 11.04
N LYS A 71 14.52 12.44 11.43
CA LYS A 71 14.32 13.73 12.11
C LYS A 71 14.10 13.58 13.60
N GLU A 72 13.50 12.47 14.02
CA GLU A 72 13.14 12.15 15.41
C GLU A 72 13.73 10.78 15.83
N PRO A 73 15.06 10.60 15.81
CA PRO A 73 15.71 9.31 16.03
C PRO A 73 15.42 8.71 17.41
N GLU A 74 15.20 9.54 18.43
CA GLU A 74 14.87 9.11 19.79
C GLU A 74 13.55 8.34 19.86
N ARG A 75 12.56 8.73 19.03
CA ARG A 75 11.25 8.07 18.97
C ARG A 75 11.30 6.70 18.30
N CYS A 76 12.38 6.40 17.56
CA CYS A 76 12.57 5.14 16.86
C CYS A 76 13.63 4.23 17.52
N SER A 77 14.20 4.65 18.66
CA SER A 77 15.33 3.97 19.31
C SER A 77 15.05 2.51 19.75
N ALA A 78 13.80 2.18 20.02
CA ALA A 78 13.37 0.82 20.37
C ALA A 78 13.05 -0.06 19.15
N LEU A 79 12.99 0.52 17.94
CA LEU A 79 12.64 -0.19 16.72
C LEU A 79 13.89 -0.79 16.07
N LYS A 80 13.78 -2.04 15.62
CA LYS A 80 14.87 -2.71 14.89
C LYS A 80 14.90 -2.33 13.42
N TRP A 81 13.72 -2.14 12.82
CA TRP A 81 13.56 -1.95 11.38
C TRP A 81 12.45 -0.92 11.08
N VAL A 82 12.52 -0.34 9.89
CA VAL A 82 11.45 0.50 9.32
C VAL A 82 11.06 -0.03 7.92
N PRO A 83 9.79 0.12 7.50
CA PRO A 83 8.70 0.71 8.27
C PRO A 83 8.25 -0.22 9.41
N THR A 84 7.71 0.34 10.48
CA THR A 84 7.04 -0.41 11.54
C THR A 84 5.75 0.31 11.90
N TRP A 85 4.66 -0.43 12.03
CA TRP A 85 3.37 0.08 12.49
C TRP A 85 3.17 -0.26 13.96
N GLU A 86 3.01 0.75 14.79
CA GLU A 86 2.58 0.59 16.17
C GLU A 86 1.06 0.65 16.25
N MET A 87 0.48 -0.39 16.82
CA MET A 87 -0.93 -0.52 17.11
C MET A 87 -1.19 -0.23 18.59
N PRO A 88 -2.45 0.09 18.97
CA PRO A 88 -2.83 0.18 20.38
C PRO A 88 -2.39 -1.03 21.20
N GLY A 89 -1.89 -0.76 22.41
CA GLY A 89 -1.42 -1.82 23.31
C GLY A 89 0.01 -2.30 23.04
N ALA A 90 0.83 -1.49 22.37
CA ALA A 90 2.25 -1.78 22.08
C ALA A 90 2.45 -3.06 21.24
N ILE A 91 1.53 -3.30 20.29
CA ILE A 91 1.68 -4.34 19.28
C ILE A 91 2.36 -3.72 18.06
N TYR A 92 3.43 -4.33 17.57
CA TYR A 92 4.20 -3.83 16.43
C TYR A 92 4.06 -4.76 15.23
N LEU A 93 3.72 -4.20 14.07
CA LEU A 93 3.77 -4.88 12.77
C LEU A 93 5.00 -4.37 12.01
N GLU A 94 6.03 -5.20 11.92
CA GLU A 94 7.27 -4.86 11.22
C GLU A 94 7.11 -5.03 9.69
N GLY A 95 7.72 -4.12 8.94
CA GLY A 95 7.75 -4.15 7.48
C GLY A 95 6.50 -3.58 6.82
N GLU A 96 6.50 -3.62 5.48
CA GLU A 96 5.35 -3.21 4.67
C GLU A 96 4.13 -4.07 5.00
N GLN A 97 2.99 -3.42 5.17
CA GLN A 97 1.70 -4.02 5.44
C GLN A 97 0.74 -3.77 4.28
N THR A 98 -0.05 -4.78 3.96
CA THR A 98 -1.19 -4.61 3.07
C THR A 98 -2.28 -3.79 3.77
N LEU A 99 -3.10 -3.09 2.99
CA LEU A 99 -4.27 -2.38 3.52
C LEU A 99 -5.16 -3.33 4.32
N SER A 100 -5.40 -4.55 3.83
CA SER A 100 -6.24 -5.56 4.51
C SER A 100 -5.65 -6.02 5.85
N ALA A 101 -4.33 -6.17 5.95
CA ALA A 101 -3.66 -6.51 7.21
C ALA A 101 -3.83 -5.38 8.23
N LEU A 102 -3.63 -4.13 7.82
CA LEU A 102 -3.85 -2.96 8.66
C LEU A 102 -5.31 -2.84 9.08
N ALA A 103 -6.27 -3.05 8.18
CA ALA A 103 -7.70 -3.05 8.47
C ALA A 103 -8.08 -4.10 9.51
N LYS A 104 -7.59 -5.33 9.34
CA LYS A 104 -7.83 -6.41 10.30
C LYS A 104 -7.22 -6.11 11.67
N ALA A 105 -6.00 -5.57 11.71
CA ALA A 105 -5.30 -5.30 12.97
C ALA A 105 -5.86 -4.08 13.72
N SER A 106 -6.36 -3.08 12.99
CA SER A 106 -6.92 -1.85 13.56
C SER A 106 -8.43 -1.92 13.78
N ASP A 107 -9.13 -2.88 13.17
CA ASP A 107 -10.59 -2.89 13.08
C ASP A 107 -11.11 -1.58 12.42
N CYS A 108 -10.38 -1.09 11.41
CA CYS A 108 -10.80 0.01 10.56
C CYS A 108 -11.32 -0.55 9.22
N PRO A 109 -12.50 -0.11 8.73
CA PRO A 109 -13.06 -0.61 7.49
C PRO A 109 -12.26 -0.14 6.27
N LEU A 110 -12.09 -1.03 5.30
CA LEU A 110 -11.69 -0.68 3.93
C LEU A 110 -12.95 -0.60 3.09
N GLU A 111 -13.23 0.60 2.59
CA GLU A 111 -14.37 0.89 1.70
C GLU A 111 -13.97 0.78 0.22
#